data_AF-A0A132GSR6-F1
#
_entry.id   AF-A0A132GSR6-F1
#
_cell.length_a   1.000
_cell.length_b   1.000
_cell.length_c   1.000
_cell.angle_alpha   90.00
_cell.angle_beta   90.00
_cell.angle_gamma   90.00
#
_symmetry.space_group_name_H-M   'P 1'
#
loop_
_entity.id
_entity.type
_entity.pdbx_description
1 polymer ?
#
loop_
_entity_poly.entity_id
_entity_poly.type
_entity_poly.pdbx_seq_one_letter_code
_entity_poly.pdbx_strand_id
1 'polypeptide(L)' 'MEIKSRPNSNEAFPNPKIPSLCFIKNVVKNPRIIIGDYTYYDDVDGADQFEKHVTHFYDFIGDRLI' A
#
# COMPACT_ATOMS: atom_id res chain seq x y z
N MET A 1 6.05 12.79 -28.66
CA MET A 1 5.47 11.68 -27.87
C MET A 1 5.26 12.22 -26.47
N GLU A 2 4.02 12.30 -25.98
CA GLU A 2 3.76 12.71 -24.60
C GLU A 2 4.48 11.74 -23.66
N ILE A 3 5.40 12.27 -22.85
CA ILE A 3 5.88 11.53 -21.69
C ILE A 3 4.71 11.56 -20.71
N LYS A 4 3.86 10.52 -20.71
CA LYS A 4 2.97 10.25 -19.58
C LYS A 4 3.89 10.00 -18.38
N SER A 5 4.06 11.01 -17.53
CA SER A 5 4.83 10.87 -16.29
C SER A 5 4.19 9.75 -15.48
N ARG A 6 5.00 8.77 -15.08
CA ARG A 6 4.54 7.72 -14.18
C ARG A 6 4.16 8.35 -12.83
N PRO A 7 3.19 7.77 -12.09
CA PRO A 7 2.96 8.16 -10.71
C PRO A 7 4.25 8.09 -9.89
N ASN A 8 4.40 9.00 -8.93
CA ASN A 8 5.48 8.93 -7.96
C ASN A 8 5.20 7.79 -7.00
N SER A 9 6.08 6.78 -6.93
CA SER A 9 5.84 5.62 -6.07
C SER A 9 5.80 6.01 -4.59
N ASN A 10 6.39 7.14 -4.18
CA ASN A 10 6.44 7.62 -2.80
C ASN A 10 5.19 8.43 -2.37
N GLU A 11 4.18 8.54 -3.24
CA GLU A 11 2.89 9.15 -2.88
C GLU A 11 1.92 8.10 -2.36
N ALA A 12 1.27 8.36 -1.22
CA ALA A 12 0.24 7.44 -0.70
C ALA A 12 -0.95 7.30 -1.65
N PHE A 13 -1.46 8.44 -2.15
CA PHE A 13 -2.61 8.49 -3.05
C PHE A 13 -2.18 9.13 -4.38
N PRO A 14 -1.65 8.34 -5.32
CA PRO A 14 -1.05 8.86 -6.56
C PRO A 14 -2.08 9.49 -7.52
N ASN A 15 -3.37 9.22 -7.31
CA ASN A 15 -4.44 9.79 -8.13
C ASN A 15 -5.58 10.31 -7.24
N PRO A 16 -5.70 11.64 -7.03
CA PRO A 16 -6.76 12.21 -6.19
C PRO A 16 -8.17 12.02 -6.76
N LYS A 17 -8.32 11.60 -8.02
CA LYS A 17 -9.62 11.25 -8.62
C LYS A 17 -10.07 9.83 -8.28
N ILE A 18 -9.20 9.00 -7.69
CA ILE A 18 -9.48 7.62 -7.30
C ILE A 18 -9.03 7.43 -5.83
N PRO A 19 -9.77 7.99 -4.87
CA PRO A 19 -9.38 7.95 -3.45
C PRO A 19 -9.44 6.54 -2.84
N SER A 20 -10.10 5.58 -3.50
CA SER A 20 -10.12 4.17 -3.09
C SER A 20 -8.81 3.45 -3.35
N LEU A 21 -7.87 4.04 -4.11
CA LEU A 21 -6.61 3.42 -4.48
C LEU A 21 -5.43 4.12 -3.79
N CYS A 22 -4.59 3.34 -3.12
CA CYS A 22 -3.33 3.83 -2.55
C CYS A 22 -2.14 2.94 -2.95
N PHE A 23 -0.91 3.48 -2.86
CA PHE A 23 0.30 2.65 -2.83
C PHE A 23 0.57 2.17 -1.41
N ILE A 24 0.54 0.84 -1.23
CA ILE A 24 0.54 0.18 0.08
C ILE A 24 1.79 0.54 0.90
N LYS A 25 2.96 0.65 0.25
CA LYS A 25 4.23 0.94 0.93
C LYS A 25 4.23 2.26 1.72
N ASN A 26 3.38 3.21 1.35
CA ASN A 26 3.33 4.55 1.94
C ASN A 26 2.29 4.67 3.06
N VAL A 27 1.44 3.66 3.26
CA VAL A 27 0.38 3.65 4.27
C VAL A 27 0.58 2.59 5.36
N VAL A 28 1.31 1.51 5.04
CA VAL A 28 1.70 0.46 5.99
C VAL A 28 2.63 1.03 7.06
N LYS A 29 2.40 0.64 8.32
CA LYS A 29 3.15 1.07 9.50
C LYS A 29 3.92 -0.07 10.15
N ASN A 30 3.49 -1.31 9.97
CA ASN A 30 4.14 -2.47 10.53
C ASN A 30 5.48 -2.74 9.82
N PRO A 31 6.62 -2.66 10.52
CA PRO A 31 7.94 -2.78 9.90
C PRO A 31 8.28 -4.20 9.42
N ARG A 32 7.47 -5.22 9.77
CA ARG A 32 7.61 -6.60 9.27
C ARG A 32 6.83 -6.84 7.97
N ILE A 33 6.08 -5.85 7.49
CA ILE A 33 5.42 -5.85 6.18
C ILE A 33 6.29 -5.02 5.23
N ILE A 34 6.88 -5.68 4.24
CA ILE A 34 7.76 -5.10 3.23
C ILE A 34 6.98 -5.10 1.92
N ILE A 35 6.97 -3.97 1.23
CA ILE A 35 6.14 -3.80 0.03
C ILE A 35 6.99 -3.16 -1.07
N GLY A 36 6.93 -3.74 -2.26
CA GLY A 36 7.58 -3.20 -3.45
C GLY A 36 6.97 -1.89 -3.95
N ASP A 37 7.74 -1.17 -4.76
CA ASP A 37 7.25 0.02 -5.45
C ASP A 37 6.06 -0.32 -6.36
N TYR A 38 5.11 0.62 -6.44
CA TYR A 38 3.91 0.54 -7.28
C TYR A 38 2.89 -0.55 -6.89
N THR A 39 3.13 -1.33 -5.84
CA THR A 39 2.11 -2.23 -5.28
C THR A 39 0.99 -1.41 -4.67
N TYR A 40 -0.23 -1.65 -5.13
CA TYR A 40 -1.40 -0.86 -4.75
C TYR A 40 -2.46 -1.72 -4.07
N TYR A 41 -3.29 -1.06 -3.27
CA TYR A 41 -4.51 -1.61 -2.69
C TYR A 41 -5.67 -0.72 -3.10
N ASP A 42 -6.78 -1.34 -3.51
CA ASP A 42 -8.01 -0.66 -3.92
C ASP A 42 -9.15 -1.13 -3.01
N ASP A 43 -9.63 -0.22 -2.18
CA ASP A 43 -10.70 -0.44 -1.22
C ASP A 43 -11.52 0.85 -1.08
N VAL A 44 -12.81 0.75 -1.42
CA VAL A 44 -13.76 1.86 -1.35
C VAL A 44 -14.04 2.32 0.08
N ASP A 45 -13.86 1.45 1.06
CA ASP A 45 -14.13 1.70 2.48
C ASP A 45 -12.87 2.06 3.28
N GLY A 46 -11.69 1.97 2.67
CA GLY A 46 -10.43 2.30 3.35
C GLY A 46 -9.19 1.84 2.61
N ALA A 47 -8.81 2.56 1.56
CA ALA A 47 -7.59 2.30 0.79
C ALA A 47 -6.31 2.26 1.65
N ASP A 48 -6.27 2.96 2.78
CA ASP A 48 -5.14 2.98 3.72
C ASP A 48 -5.17 1.85 4.77
N GLN A 49 -6.18 0.96 4.71
CA GLN A 49 -6.46 -0.05 5.73
C GLN A 49 -5.99 -1.46 5.36
N PHE A 50 -5.04 -1.59 4.44
CA PHE A 50 -4.46 -2.88 4.04
C PHE A 50 -4.10 -3.77 5.24
N GLU A 51 -3.51 -3.20 6.31
CA GLU A 51 -3.10 -3.95 7.50
C GLU A 51 -4.25 -4.65 8.23
N LYS A 52 -5.50 -4.14 8.14
CA LYS A 52 -6.67 -4.80 8.75
C LYS A 52 -7.01 -6.14 8.08
N HIS A 53 -6.53 -6.35 6.86
CA HIS A 53 -6.75 -7.54 6.06
C HIS A 53 -5.58 -8.53 6.15
N VAL A 54 -4.48 -8.16 6.84
CA VAL A 54 -3.36 -9.05 7.13
C VAL A 54 -3.68 -9.86 8.38
N THR A 55 -4.32 -11.02 8.18
CA THR A 55 -4.74 -11.90 9.28
C THR A 55 -3.66 -12.92 9.62
N HIS A 56 -3.68 -13.44 10.85
CA HIS A 56 -2.76 -14.48 11.34
C HIS A 56 -1.27 -14.07 11.38
N PHE A 57 -0.98 -12.76 11.34
CA PHE A 57 0.37 -12.20 11.42
C PHE A 57 0.77 -11.91 12.86
N TYR A 58 1.03 -12.98 13.62
CA TYR A 58 1.23 -12.90 15.07
C TYR A 58 2.64 -12.46 15.45
N ASP A 59 2.76 -11.52 16.40
CA ASP A 59 4.05 -10.99 16.85
C ASP A 59 5.04 -12.05 17.33
N PHE A 60 4.56 -13.13 17.95
CA PHE A 60 5.40 -14.18 18.51
C PHE A 60 6.02 -15.11 17.46
N ILE A 61 5.48 -15.16 16.23
CA ILE A 61 6.04 -15.99 15.15
C ILE A 61 7.27 -15.30 14.57
N GLY A 62 7.24 -13.96 14.48
CA GLY A 62 8.36 -13.18 13.94
C GLY A 62 8.53 -13.33 12.42
N ASP A 63 7.49 -13.79 11.73
CA ASP A 63 7.43 -13.85 10.27
C ASP A 63 7.35 -12.46 9.63
N ARG A 64 7.53 -12.42 8.31
CA ARG A 64 7.48 -11.21 7.49
C ARG A 64 6.57 -11.43 6.30
N LEU A 65 5.79 -10.40 5.95
CA LEU A 65 5.06 -10.31 4.69
C LEU A 65 5.91 -9.48 3.72
N ILE A 66 6.19 -9.98 2.51
CA ILE A 66 7.11 -9.38 1.53
C ILE A 66 6.44 -9.28 0.16
#